data_AF-A0A7J9D8T5-F1
#
_entry.id   AF-A0A7J9D8T5-F1
#
_cell.length_a   1.000
_cell.length_b   1.000
_cell.length_c   1.000
_cell.angle_alpha   90.00
_cell.angle_beta   90.00
_cell.angle_gamma   90.00
#
_symmetry.space_group_name_H-M   'P 1'
#
loop_
_entity.id
_entity.type
_entity.pdbx_description
1 polymer ?
#
loop_
_entity_poly.entity_id
_entity_poly.type
_entity_poly.pdbx_seq_one_letter_code
_entity_poly.pdbx_strand_id
1 'polypeptide(L)'
;MEGLRPKAPVTGDAKIDEIRPAMINPVIAKALRTEAAATAQPIKMVKAIRVHQFGGPQVLKWEDVELGEPREGEIRIKNKAIGLNFIDIYFRKGVYKAATMPFTPGW
;
A
#
# COMPACT_ATOMS: atom_id res chain seq x y z
N MET A 1 45.74 -56.64 -6.89
CA MET A 1 45.67 -56.03 -8.23
C MET A 1 44.19 -55.92 -8.60
N GLU A 2 43.73 -54.68 -8.78
CA GLU A 2 42.42 -54.20 -9.25
C GLU A 2 41.11 -54.85 -8.76
N GLY A 3 40.41 -54.17 -7.83
CA GLY A 3 39.02 -54.43 -7.45
C GLY A 3 38.06 -53.39 -8.02
N LEU A 4 37.02 -53.88 -8.67
CA LEU A 4 35.76 -53.26 -9.14
C LEU A 4 35.42 -51.83 -8.67
N ARG A 5 35.08 -50.94 -9.64
CA ARG A 5 34.20 -49.78 -9.40
C ARG A 5 32.73 -50.22 -9.40
N PRO A 6 31.87 -49.57 -8.61
CA PRO A 6 30.55 -49.20 -9.14
C PRO A 6 30.08 -47.76 -8.83
N LYS A 7 29.09 -47.37 -9.62
CA LYS A 7 28.46 -46.08 -9.89
C LYS A 7 27.93 -45.28 -8.69
N ALA A 8 27.93 -43.95 -8.86
CA ALA A 8 27.32 -42.96 -7.97
C ALA A 8 25.79 -43.11 -7.85
N PRO A 9 25.21 -42.71 -6.70
CA PRO A 9 23.81 -42.29 -6.62
C PRO A 9 23.67 -40.79 -6.31
N VAL A 10 22.99 -40.12 -7.24
CA VAL A 10 21.97 -39.06 -7.10
C VAL A 10 21.89 -38.33 -5.76
N THR A 11 22.26 -37.05 -5.76
CA THR A 11 21.92 -36.04 -4.76
C THR A 11 20.41 -35.80 -4.74
N GLY A 12 19.75 -36.10 -3.62
CA GLY A 12 18.37 -35.74 -3.35
C GLY A 12 18.29 -34.56 -2.39
N ASP A 13 17.49 -33.57 -2.76
CA ASP A 13 17.27 -32.31 -2.07
C ASP A 13 16.68 -32.50 -0.66
N ALA A 14 17.37 -32.02 0.37
CA ALA A 14 16.79 -31.88 1.70
C ALA A 14 15.85 -30.66 1.72
N LYS A 15 14.56 -30.91 1.93
CA LYS A 15 13.52 -29.89 2.14
C LYS A 15 13.81 -29.08 3.41
N ILE A 16 13.53 -27.78 3.34
CA ILE A 16 13.68 -26.76 4.41
C ILE A 16 12.81 -27.06 5.66
N ASP A 17 11.95 -28.08 5.63
CA ASP A 17 10.94 -28.36 6.66
C ASP A 17 11.44 -29.08 7.92
N GLU A 18 12.76 -29.32 8.07
CA GLU A 18 13.31 -30.11 9.19
C GLU A 18 14.10 -29.28 10.23
N ILE A 19 13.68 -28.04 10.50
CA ILE A 19 14.15 -27.30 11.68
C ILE A 19 13.26 -27.68 12.88
N ARG A 20 13.74 -28.61 13.71
CA ARG A 20 13.18 -28.89 15.04
C ARG A 20 13.26 -27.64 15.94
N PRO A 21 12.19 -27.24 16.66
CA PRO A 21 12.24 -26.10 17.56
C PRO A 21 12.89 -26.51 18.89
N ALA A 22 14.21 -26.52 18.94
CA ALA A 22 14.95 -26.56 20.20
C ALA A 22 15.78 -25.29 20.32
N MET A 23 15.41 -24.47 21.32
CA MET A 23 16.12 -23.28 21.81
C MET A 23 16.00 -22.00 20.97
N ILE A 24 14.77 -21.45 20.88
CA ILE A 24 14.64 -20.00 20.83
C ILE A 24 15.09 -19.47 22.20
N ASN A 25 16.24 -18.81 22.23
CA ASN A 25 16.78 -18.14 23.42
C ASN A 25 15.72 -17.14 23.97
N PRO A 26 15.42 -17.13 25.28
CA PRO A 26 14.45 -16.20 25.86
C PRO A 26 14.82 -14.72 25.63
N VAL A 27 16.09 -14.40 25.35
CA VAL A 27 16.54 -13.06 24.95
C VAL A 27 16.07 -12.71 23.52
N ILE A 28 16.13 -13.68 22.60
CA ILE A 28 15.66 -13.51 21.20
C ILE A 28 14.13 -13.44 21.18
N ALA A 29 13.44 -14.25 21.98
CA ALA A 29 11.97 -14.20 22.11
C ALA A 29 11.46 -12.87 22.67
N LYS A 30 12.24 -12.18 23.52
CA LYS A 30 11.89 -10.86 24.06
C LYS A 30 12.22 -9.73 23.07
N ALA A 31 13.30 -9.86 22.30
CA ALA A 31 13.64 -8.91 21.23
C ALA A 31 12.63 -8.94 20.07
N LEU A 32 12.10 -10.11 19.72
CA LEU A 32 11.11 -10.28 18.66
C LEU A 32 9.67 -9.88 19.05
N ARG A 33 9.41 -9.55 20.33
CA ARG A 33 8.09 -9.13 20.83
C ARG A 33 7.89 -7.62 20.90
N THR A 34 8.80 -6.83 20.32
CA THR A 34 8.74 -5.36 20.38
C THR A 34 8.71 -4.70 19.00
N GLU A 35 8.11 -5.34 17.99
CA GLU A 35 7.81 -4.66 16.71
C GLU A 35 6.45 -5.05 16.13
N ALA A 36 5.53 -5.55 16.96
CA ALA A 36 4.20 -5.96 16.52
C ALA A 36 3.11 -5.23 17.30
N ALA A 37 2.99 -3.93 17.03
CA ALA A 37 1.72 -3.21 17.02
C ALA A 37 2.00 -1.78 16.54
N ALA A 38 2.15 -1.60 15.22
CA ALA A 38 1.69 -0.35 14.64
C ALA A 38 0.20 -0.27 14.97
N THR A 39 -0.16 0.49 16.00
CA THR A 39 -1.55 0.77 16.34
C THR A 39 -2.21 1.33 15.09
N ALA A 40 -3.01 0.51 14.42
CA ALA A 40 -3.82 0.94 13.29
C ALA A 40 -4.78 2.00 13.80
N GLN A 41 -4.45 3.26 13.56
CA GLN A 41 -5.34 4.37 13.87
C GLN A 41 -6.61 4.22 13.03
N PRO A 42 -7.79 4.58 13.59
CA PRO A 42 -9.04 4.43 12.87
C PRO A 42 -9.01 5.23 11.56
N ILE A 43 -9.49 4.60 10.48
CA ILE A 43 -9.65 5.27 9.18
C ILE A 43 -10.52 6.50 9.37
N LYS A 44 -9.98 7.67 8.98
CA LYS A 44 -10.70 8.92 9.12
C LYS A 44 -11.50 9.21 7.86
N MET A 45 -12.82 9.33 8.01
CA MET A 45 -13.66 9.82 6.91
C MET A 45 -13.59 11.34 6.82
N VAL A 46 -13.32 11.87 5.62
CA VAL A 46 -13.35 13.30 5.32
C VAL A 46 -14.17 13.57 4.08
N LYS A 47 -14.66 14.79 3.92
CA LYS A 47 -15.40 15.19 2.72
C LYS A 47 -14.45 15.60 1.60
N ALA A 48 -14.73 15.13 0.37
CA ALA A 48 -14.05 15.58 -0.83
C ALA A 48 -15.01 15.64 -2.03
N ILE A 49 -14.67 16.46 -3.02
CA ILE A 49 -15.32 16.40 -4.34
C ILE A 49 -14.66 15.29 -5.15
N ARG A 50 -15.45 14.36 -5.68
CA ARG A 50 -14.96 13.23 -6.48
C ARG A 50 -15.66 13.18 -7.83
N VAL A 51 -14.88 12.85 -8.85
CA VAL A 51 -15.32 12.72 -10.24
C VAL A 51 -15.09 11.28 -10.68
N HIS A 52 -16.19 10.56 -10.87
CA HIS A 52 -16.20 9.12 -11.27
C HIS A 52 -16.25 8.92 -12.78
N GLN A 53 -16.71 9.92 -13.51
CA GLN A 53 -16.78 9.93 -14.98
C GLN A 53 -16.69 11.36 -15.50
N PHE A 54 -16.24 11.52 -16.74
CA PHE A 54 -16.19 12.83 -17.37
C PHE A 54 -17.59 13.41 -17.63
N GLY A 55 -17.71 14.73 -17.59
CA GLY A 55 -18.96 15.39 -17.94
C GLY A 55 -19.08 16.86 -17.52
N GLY A 56 -20.33 17.33 -17.52
CA GLY A 56 -20.68 18.65 -17.00
C GLY A 56 -20.57 18.73 -15.47
N PRO A 57 -20.92 19.87 -14.87
CA PRO A 57 -20.80 20.09 -13.41
C PRO A 57 -21.48 19.03 -12.54
N GLN A 58 -22.53 18.37 -13.03
CA GLN A 58 -23.31 17.34 -12.32
C GLN A 58 -22.51 16.08 -11.90
N VAL A 59 -21.33 15.88 -12.50
CA VAL A 59 -20.42 14.77 -12.16
C VAL A 59 -19.60 15.04 -10.90
N LEU A 60 -19.57 16.29 -10.40
CA LEU A 60 -18.91 16.64 -9.14
C LEU A 60 -19.76 16.09 -7.98
N LYS A 61 -19.27 15.05 -7.30
CA LYS A 61 -19.94 14.44 -6.15
C LYS A 61 -19.25 14.84 -4.85
N TRP A 62 -20.01 15.35 -3.89
CA TRP A 62 -19.51 15.58 -2.53
C TRP A 62 -19.70 14.30 -1.72
N GLU A 63 -18.62 13.59 -1.44
CA GLU A 63 -18.65 12.28 -0.77
C GLU A 63 -17.69 12.18 0.42
N ASP A 64 -17.92 11.20 1.29
CA ASP A 64 -16.95 10.80 2.32
C ASP A 64 -15.87 9.94 1.67
N VAL A 65 -14.61 10.25 1.96
CA VAL A 65 -13.44 9.51 1.49
C VAL A 65 -12.58 9.12 2.68
N GLU A 66 -11.97 7.95 2.59
CA GLU A 66 -11.01 7.46 3.57
C GLU A 66 -9.72 8.28 3.49
N LEU A 67 -9.27 8.80 4.63
CA LEU A 67 -8.00 9.50 4.78
C LEU A 67 -7.06 8.64 5.63
N GLY A 68 -6.12 7.98 4.97
CA GLY A 68 -5.02 7.26 5.62
C GLY A 68 -3.96 8.21 6.19
N GLU A 69 -3.08 7.67 7.04
CA GLU A 69 -1.95 8.42 7.60
C GLU A 69 -0.93 8.80 6.51
N PRO A 70 -0.34 10.01 6.59
CA PRO A 70 0.73 10.39 5.68
C PRO A 70 1.92 9.43 5.84
N ARG A 71 2.55 9.07 4.72
CA ARG A 71 3.78 8.27 4.72
C ARG A 71 5.00 9.13 5.07
N GLU A 72 6.15 8.48 5.24
CA GLU A 72 7.42 9.19 5.43
C GLU A 72 7.67 10.17 4.27
N GLY A 73 7.99 11.42 4.61
CA GLY A 73 8.17 12.50 3.64
C GLY A 73 6.87 13.17 3.16
N GLU A 74 5.69 12.72 3.56
CA GLU A 74 4.42 13.37 3.25
C GLU A 74 3.95 14.31 4.38
N ILE A 75 3.13 15.29 4.04
CA ILE A 75 2.47 16.18 5.00
C ILE A 75 0.96 16.11 4.86
N ARG A 76 0.24 16.33 5.97
CA ARG A 76 -1.22 16.42 5.99
C ARG A 76 -1.64 17.87 6.19
N ILE A 77 -2.44 18.37 5.26
CA ILE A 77 -2.94 19.75 5.29
C ILE A 77 -4.45 19.73 5.55
N LYS A 78 -4.90 20.57 6.48
CA LYS A 78 -6.34 20.87 6.66
C LYS A 78 -6.67 22.13 5.87
N ASN A 79 -7.23 21.97 4.68
CA ASN A 79 -7.62 23.09 3.83
C ASN A 79 -8.73 23.90 4.52
N LYS A 80 -8.50 25.21 4.72
CA LYS A 80 -9.53 26.17 5.16
C LYS A 80 -10.25 26.82 3.98
N ALA A 81 -9.54 26.95 2.86
CA ALA A 81 -10.04 27.42 1.58
C ALA A 81 -9.26 26.71 0.47
N ILE A 82 -9.84 26.70 -0.73
CA ILE A 82 -9.20 26.21 -1.96
C ILE A 82 -9.43 27.23 -3.08
N GLY A 83 -8.47 27.34 -3.99
CA GLY A 83 -8.65 28.11 -5.22
C GLY A 83 -9.56 27.37 -6.20
N LEU A 84 -10.22 28.12 -7.07
CA LEU A 84 -10.90 27.55 -8.23
C LEU A 84 -10.10 27.92 -9.47
N ASN A 85 -9.71 26.91 -10.25
CA ASN A 85 -8.93 27.11 -11.46
C ASN A 85 -9.69 26.56 -12.67
N PHE A 86 -9.59 27.24 -13.81
CA PHE A 86 -10.23 26.80 -15.05
C PHE A 86 -9.69 25.43 -15.52
N ILE A 87 -8.47 25.06 -15.13
CA ILE A 87 -7.88 23.76 -15.42
C ILE A 87 -8.73 22.58 -14.92
N ASP A 88 -9.45 22.75 -13.80
CA ASP A 88 -10.32 21.70 -13.24
C ASP A 88 -11.45 21.33 -14.21
N ILE A 89 -11.89 22.28 -15.06
CA ILE A 89 -12.88 22.02 -16.12
C ILE A 89 -12.29 21.10 -17.18
N TYR A 90 -11.03 21.29 -17.57
CA TYR A 90 -10.39 20.46 -18.59
C TYR A 90 -10.21 19.02 -18.12
N PHE A 91 -9.82 18.80 -16.86
CA PHE A 91 -9.77 17.46 -16.27
C PHE A 91 -11.17 16.84 -16.12
N ARG A 92 -12.15 17.59 -15.59
CA ARG A 92 -13.53 17.09 -15.42
C ARG A 92 -14.20 16.73 -16.75
N LYS A 93 -13.91 17.47 -17.82
CA LYS A 93 -14.42 17.18 -19.18
C LYS A 93 -13.61 16.10 -19.91
N GLY A 94 -12.49 15.64 -19.34
CA GLY A 94 -11.62 14.64 -19.97
C GLY A 94 -10.77 15.18 -21.12
N VAL A 95 -10.63 16.52 -21.25
CA VAL A 95 -9.70 17.15 -22.21
C VAL A 95 -8.25 16.83 -21.81
N TYR A 96 -7.97 16.86 -20.50
CA TYR A 96 -6.76 16.29 -19.92
C TYR A 96 -7.09 14.99 -19.19
N LYS A 97 -6.17 14.03 -19.27
CA LYS A 97 -6.31 12.74 -18.61
C LYS A 97 -5.95 12.88 -17.14
N ALA A 98 -6.91 12.57 -16.26
CA ALA A 98 -6.60 12.26 -14.87
C ALA A 98 -5.72 11.00 -14.83
N ALA A 99 -4.81 10.92 -13.85
CA ALA A 99 -3.95 9.76 -13.68
C ALA A 99 -4.75 8.49 -13.37
N THR A 100 -5.81 8.62 -12.56
CA THR A 100 -6.71 7.54 -12.15
C THR A 100 -8.14 8.07 -12.00
N MET A 101 -9.12 7.18 -12.06
CA MET A 101 -10.52 7.45 -11.72
C MET A 101 -10.90 6.61 -10.49
N PRO A 102 -11.73 7.12 -9.55
CA PRO A 102 -12.23 8.49 -9.48
C PRO A 102 -11.15 9.46 -8.97
N PHE A 103 -11.09 10.67 -9.53
CA PHE A 103 -10.13 11.71 -9.10
C PHE A 103 -10.78 12.82 -8.25
N THR A 104 -9.95 13.55 -7.51
CA THR A 104 -10.31 14.74 -6.74
C THR A 104 -9.73 15.98 -7.43
N PRO A 105 -10.54 16.95 -7.89
CA PRO A 105 -10.05 18.21 -8.47
C PRO A 105 -9.49 19.16 -7.39
N GLY A 106 -8.78 20.23 -7.82
CA GLY A 106 -8.12 21.19 -6.94
C GLY A 106 -6.62 21.30 -7.17
N TRP A 107 -6.25 21.81 -8.34
CA TRP A 107 -4.87 22.12 -8.74
C TRP A 107 -4.28 23.36 -8.06
#